data_AF-A0A8S2R4H9-F1
#
_entry.id   AF-A0A8S2R4H9-F1
#
_cell.length_a   1.000
_cell.length_b   1.000
_cell.length_c   1.000
_cell.angle_alpha   90.00
_cell.angle_beta   90.00
_cell.angle_gamma   90.00
#
_symmetry.space_group_name_H-M   'P 1'
#
loop_
_entity.id
_entity.type
_entity.pdbx_description
1 polymer ?
#
loop_
_entity_poly.entity_id
_entity_poly.type
_entity_poly.pdbx_seq_one_letter_code
_entity_poly.pdbx_strand_id
1 'polypeptide(L)'
;MVDIEKLENDARKHASKAVDLDSKGKSEDAVFFYVEAAQALISVREQLISDRQQSRTSSIGLNEIVRLIHDYIKRAEGIKENLKSKPAASIHLKNTSEKGVERARYLLSQALDQDEQKHYEAAFKLYQEAITLCLNEKKTINNAKQKEQLEKIAYQALERAEELKKTELNPASHIRLPSPPRDEVIQQEEQQPLDIDEKNMNISDKRAKLSPHELDVLRRGSKINGRDYVPFFDIDLRERFAFQTPFVDPHGPLKLAPKQQSHFQRWARPDEIMSEPKMIMALSYFSIKQDLISDCSFVASLAVSVQYEKKFNKRIITSIIYPQNKQGYFIVLNIF
;
A
#
# COMPACT_ATOMS: atom_id res chain seq x y z
N MET A 1 -6.65 -20.47 13.95
CA MET A 1 -7.87 -20.17 14.72
C MET A 1 -7.67 -18.78 15.28
N VAL A 2 -8.53 -17.81 14.95
CA VAL A 2 -8.34 -16.41 15.38
C VAL A 2 -8.80 -16.28 16.83
N ASP A 3 -8.06 -15.53 17.64
CA ASP A 3 -8.36 -15.30 19.05
C ASP A 3 -9.66 -14.48 19.22
N ILE A 4 -10.57 -14.95 20.09
CA ILE A 4 -11.86 -14.30 20.38
C ILE A 4 -11.62 -12.92 21.01
N GLU A 5 -10.65 -12.80 21.91
CA GLU A 5 -10.36 -11.52 22.59
C GLU A 5 -9.90 -10.46 21.59
N LYS A 6 -9.10 -10.87 20.60
CA LYS A 6 -8.67 -10.01 19.50
C LYS A 6 -9.85 -9.52 18.67
N LEU A 7 -10.77 -10.40 18.31
CA LEU A 7 -11.97 -10.06 17.54
C LEU A 7 -12.92 -9.13 18.33
N GLU A 8 -13.06 -9.34 19.64
CA GLU A 8 -13.83 -8.44 20.51
C GLU A 8 -13.20 -7.04 20.60
N ASN A 9 -11.87 -6.97 20.71
CA ASN A 9 -11.15 -5.70 20.73
C ASN A 9 -11.27 -4.97 19.38
N ASP A 10 -11.17 -5.69 18.27
CA ASP A 10 -11.38 -5.14 16.93
C ASP A 10 -12.82 -4.62 16.78
N ALA A 11 -13.82 -5.36 17.24
CA ALA A 11 -15.21 -4.90 17.26
C ALA A 11 -15.38 -3.59 18.06
N ARG A 12 -14.80 -3.49 19.26
CA ARG A 12 -14.85 -2.27 20.08
C ARG A 12 -14.17 -1.08 19.41
N LYS A 13 -13.00 -1.28 18.81
CA LYS A 13 -12.27 -0.23 18.09
C LYS A 13 -13.07 0.31 16.91
N HIS A 14 -13.61 -0.59 16.09
CA HIS A 14 -14.43 -0.19 14.94
C HIS A 14 -15.72 0.52 15.39
N ALA A 15 -16.41 0.02 16.42
CA ALA A 15 -17.62 0.64 16.95
C ALA A 15 -17.36 2.04 17.52
N SER A 16 -16.32 2.20 18.33
CA SER A 16 -15.94 3.51 18.87
C SER A 16 -15.63 4.52 17.76
N LYS A 17 -14.94 4.08 16.71
CA LYS A 17 -14.61 4.92 15.56
C LYS A 17 -15.84 5.26 14.72
N ALA A 18 -16.77 4.31 14.55
CA ALA A 18 -18.03 4.53 13.86
C ALA A 18 -18.86 5.61 14.54
N VAL A 19 -19.02 5.53 15.86
CA VAL A 19 -19.79 6.51 16.66
C VAL A 19 -19.16 7.90 16.60
N ASP A 20 -17.82 7.98 16.69
CA ASP A 20 -17.11 9.26 16.57
C ASP A 20 -17.34 9.91 15.20
N LEU A 21 -17.26 9.14 14.12
CA LEU A 21 -17.47 9.64 12.75
C LEU A 21 -18.93 10.01 12.48
N ASP A 22 -19.88 9.23 12.99
CA ASP A 22 -21.32 9.50 12.92
C ASP A 22 -21.64 10.83 13.62
N SER A 23 -21.11 11.03 14.83
CA SER A 23 -21.28 12.27 15.60
C SER A 23 -20.69 13.50 14.90
N LYS A 24 -19.64 13.31 14.09
CA LYS A 24 -18.98 14.37 13.29
C LYS A 24 -19.63 14.60 11.94
N GLY A 25 -20.73 13.91 11.63
CA GLY A 25 -21.46 14.03 10.36
C GLY A 25 -20.76 13.36 9.17
N LYS A 26 -19.65 12.63 9.38
CA LYS A 26 -18.95 11.84 8.34
C LYS A 26 -19.67 10.53 8.09
N SER A 27 -20.84 10.66 7.49
CA SER A 27 -21.84 9.60 7.37
C SER A 27 -21.34 8.38 6.57
N GLU A 28 -20.61 8.59 5.48
CA GLU A 28 -20.07 7.48 4.66
C GLU A 28 -19.01 6.66 5.41
N ASP A 29 -18.06 7.34 6.04
CA ASP A 29 -17.01 6.68 6.83
C ASP A 29 -17.62 5.94 8.05
N ALA A 30 -18.62 6.54 8.71
CA ALA A 30 -19.31 5.92 9.83
C ALA A 30 -19.99 4.60 9.45
N VAL A 31 -20.67 4.56 8.30
CA VAL A 31 -21.31 3.35 7.75
C VAL A 31 -20.30 2.23 7.57
N PHE A 32 -19.11 2.53 7.02
CA PHE A 32 -18.05 1.55 6.84
C PHE A 32 -17.65 0.91 8.18
N PHE A 33 -17.37 1.73 9.20
CA PHE A 33 -16.93 1.23 10.50
C PHE A 33 -18.03 0.50 11.29
N TYR A 34 -19.30 0.88 11.13
CA TYR A 34 -20.41 0.12 11.72
C TYR A 34 -20.52 -1.29 11.12
N VAL A 35 -20.35 -1.44 9.81
CA VAL A 35 -20.36 -2.75 9.15
C VAL A 35 -19.19 -3.60 9.63
N GLU A 36 -17.97 -3.06 9.66
CA GLU A 36 -16.78 -3.78 10.15
C GLU A 36 -16.92 -4.19 11.64
N ALA A 37 -17.52 -3.35 12.48
CA ALA A 37 -17.81 -3.70 13.87
C ALA A 37 -18.78 -4.89 13.98
N ALA A 38 -19.86 -4.88 13.20
CA ALA A 38 -20.83 -5.98 13.16
C ALA A 38 -20.18 -7.29 12.66
N GLN A 39 -19.27 -7.22 11.68
CA GLN A 39 -18.56 -8.38 11.17
C GLN A 39 -17.65 -9.07 12.19
N ALA A 40 -16.90 -8.26 12.93
CA ALA A 40 -16.03 -8.78 13.99
C ALA A 40 -16.87 -9.52 15.04
N LEU A 41 -18.02 -8.97 15.41
CA LEU A 41 -18.99 -9.61 16.30
C LEU A 41 -19.62 -10.88 15.72
N ILE A 42 -19.95 -10.92 14.42
CA ILE A 42 -20.43 -12.13 13.74
C ILE A 42 -19.36 -13.23 13.81
N SER A 43 -18.09 -12.88 13.57
CA SER A 43 -16.96 -13.81 13.64
C SER A 43 -16.77 -14.36 15.05
N VAL A 44 -16.93 -13.53 16.09
CA VAL A 44 -16.95 -13.98 17.50
C VAL A 44 -18.10 -14.96 17.73
N ARG A 45 -19.32 -14.61 17.29
CA ARG A 45 -20.50 -15.46 17.43
C ARG A 45 -20.32 -16.83 16.78
N GLU A 46 -19.81 -16.86 15.55
CA GLU A 46 -19.59 -18.11 14.81
C GLU A 46 -18.59 -19.02 15.54
N GLN A 47 -17.50 -18.45 16.07
CA GLN A 47 -16.53 -19.22 16.85
C GLN A 47 -17.11 -19.77 18.17
N LEU A 48 -17.92 -18.98 18.87
CA LEU A 48 -18.62 -19.44 20.08
C LEU A 48 -19.62 -20.57 19.78
N ILE A 49 -20.26 -20.54 18.60
CA ILE A 49 -21.21 -21.58 18.18
C ILE A 49 -20.50 -22.85 17.70
N SER A 50 -19.36 -22.73 17.01
CA SER A 50 -18.60 -23.89 16.51
C SER A 50 -17.90 -24.68 17.61
N ASP A 51 -17.49 -24.02 18.70
CA ASP A 51 -16.71 -24.62 19.79
C ASP A 51 -17.57 -25.05 21.00
N ARG A 52 -18.76 -25.65 20.79
CA ARG A 52 -19.65 -26.13 21.89
C ARG A 52 -18.99 -27.08 22.90
N GLN A 53 -17.76 -27.55 22.67
CA GLN A 53 -17.01 -28.45 23.55
C GLN A 53 -15.86 -27.80 24.33
N GLN A 54 -15.45 -26.56 24.03
CA GLN A 54 -14.44 -25.85 24.82
C GLN A 54 -15.08 -24.67 25.54
N SER A 55 -14.78 -24.52 26.84
CA SER A 55 -15.22 -23.45 27.74
C SER A 55 -14.64 -22.07 27.36
N ARG A 56 -14.77 -21.66 26.09
CA ARG A 56 -14.41 -20.32 25.65
C ARG A 56 -15.55 -19.38 25.99
N THR A 57 -15.25 -18.39 26.82
CA THR A 57 -16.19 -17.38 27.26
C THR A 57 -15.91 -16.08 26.53
N SER A 58 -16.95 -15.45 26.02
CA SER A 58 -16.89 -14.07 25.53
C SER A 58 -17.13 -13.13 26.70
N SER A 59 -16.44 -12.00 26.72
CA SER A 59 -16.63 -10.98 27.77
C SER A 59 -17.96 -10.23 27.62
N ILE A 60 -18.56 -10.26 26.43
CA ILE A 60 -19.76 -9.52 26.05
C ILE A 60 -21.02 -10.39 26.23
N GLY A 61 -20.90 -11.71 26.02
CA GLY A 61 -22.01 -12.65 26.09
C GLY A 61 -22.80 -12.73 24.78
N LEU A 62 -23.29 -13.92 24.44
CA LEU A 62 -23.84 -14.21 23.10
C LEU A 62 -25.10 -13.41 22.75
N ASN A 63 -25.99 -13.18 23.71
CA ASN A 63 -27.21 -12.40 23.49
C ASN A 63 -26.90 -10.91 23.21
N GLU A 64 -25.93 -10.36 23.94
CA GLU A 64 -25.50 -8.98 23.77
C GLU A 64 -24.76 -8.79 22.43
N ILE A 65 -23.94 -9.77 22.03
CA ILE A 65 -23.33 -9.80 20.69
C ILE A 65 -24.39 -9.72 19.59
N VAL A 66 -25.45 -10.52 19.68
CA VAL A 66 -26.54 -10.52 18.69
C VAL A 66 -27.26 -9.16 18.65
N ARG A 67 -27.51 -8.56 19.82
CA ARG A 67 -28.10 -7.22 19.93
C ARG A 67 -27.23 -6.16 19.25
N LEU A 68 -25.94 -6.13 19.58
CA LEU A 68 -24.99 -5.16 19.02
C LEU A 68 -24.83 -5.30 17.50
N ILE A 69 -24.81 -6.53 16.97
CA ILE A 69 -24.79 -6.77 15.53
C ILE A 69 -26.03 -6.13 14.88
N HIS A 70 -27.21 -6.35 15.44
CA HIS A 70 -28.45 -5.79 14.93
C HIS A 70 -28.44 -4.26 14.96
N ASP A 71 -28.02 -3.67 16.08
CA ASP A 71 -27.99 -2.21 16.26
C ASP A 71 -27.01 -1.53 15.27
N TYR A 72 -25.81 -2.09 15.09
CA TYR A 72 -24.82 -1.53 14.16
C TYR A 72 -25.28 -1.63 12.70
N ILE A 73 -25.86 -2.77 12.29
CA ILE A 73 -26.39 -2.93 10.93
C ILE A 73 -27.55 -1.94 10.70
N LYS A 74 -28.50 -1.87 11.63
CA LYS A 74 -29.66 -0.97 11.53
C LYS A 74 -29.23 0.50 11.45
N ARG A 75 -28.24 0.91 12.23
CA ARG A 75 -27.70 2.28 12.17
C ARG A 75 -27.02 2.55 10.83
N ALA A 76 -26.19 1.62 10.34
CA ALA A 76 -25.53 1.75 9.05
C ALA A 76 -26.52 1.85 7.88
N GLU A 77 -27.59 1.05 7.89
CA GLU A 77 -28.68 1.13 6.90
C GLU A 77 -29.42 2.46 6.97
N GLY A 78 -29.77 2.93 8.17
CA GLY A 78 -30.42 4.23 8.35
C GLY A 78 -29.59 5.40 7.82
N ILE A 79 -28.29 5.39 8.04
CA ILE A 79 -27.37 6.41 7.50
C ILE A 79 -27.30 6.32 5.96
N LYS A 80 -27.24 5.10 5.39
CA LYS A 80 -27.22 4.91 3.93
C LYS A 80 -28.49 5.46 3.26
N GLU A 81 -29.67 5.24 3.84
CA GLU A 81 -30.92 5.78 3.30
C GLU A 81 -30.98 7.32 3.38
N ASN A 82 -30.45 7.89 4.47
CA ASN A 82 -30.32 9.35 4.62
C ASN A 82 -29.29 9.98 3.66
N LEU A 83 -28.28 9.23 3.22
CA LEU A 83 -27.30 9.68 2.22
C LEU A 83 -27.86 9.68 0.80
N LYS A 84 -28.68 8.68 0.45
CA LYS A 84 -29.35 8.63 -0.87
C LYS A 84 -30.29 9.82 -1.11
N SER A 85 -30.74 10.49 -0.05
CA SER A 85 -31.69 11.61 -0.10
C SER A 85 -31.05 13.01 -0.06
N LYS A 86 -29.72 13.14 0.04
CA LYS A 86 -29.02 14.45 0.04
C LYS A 86 -28.12 14.64 -1.19
N PRO A 87 -28.12 15.81 -1.85
CA PRO A 87 -27.15 16.13 -2.89
C PRO A 87 -25.74 16.31 -2.29
N ALA A 88 -24.71 15.84 -3.03
CA ALA A 88 -23.33 15.76 -2.58
C ALA A 88 -22.74 17.12 -2.18
N ALA A 89 -22.29 17.26 -0.92
CA ALA A 89 -21.61 18.44 -0.41
C ALA A 89 -20.11 18.43 -0.75
N SER A 90 -19.60 19.61 -1.11
CA SER A 90 -18.24 19.91 -1.57
C SER A 90 -17.14 19.60 -0.55
N ILE A 91 -16.11 18.89 -1.00
CA ILE A 91 -14.88 18.61 -0.25
C ILE A 91 -14.04 19.91 -0.11
N HIS A 92 -13.63 20.21 1.12
CA HIS A 92 -12.80 21.37 1.49
C HIS A 92 -11.32 21.09 1.14
N LEU A 93 -10.74 21.80 0.19
CA LEU A 93 -9.31 21.67 -0.16
C LEU A 93 -8.40 22.30 0.89
N LYS A 94 -7.22 21.69 1.12
CA LYS A 94 -6.11 22.23 1.93
C LYS A 94 -5.09 23.00 1.08
N ASN A 95 -4.45 23.99 1.68
CA ASN A 95 -3.53 24.94 1.03
C ASN A 95 -2.16 24.33 0.70
N THR A 96 -1.58 24.78 -0.42
CA THR A 96 -0.32 24.36 -1.05
C THR A 96 0.95 24.49 -0.19
N SER A 97 0.92 25.23 0.92
CA SER A 97 2.08 25.48 1.79
C SER A 97 2.41 24.33 2.77
N GLU A 98 1.54 23.33 2.93
CA GLU A 98 1.80 22.15 3.80
C GLU A 98 2.67 21.07 3.11
N LYS A 99 2.79 21.13 1.78
CA LYS A 99 3.38 20.07 0.95
C LYS A 99 4.89 19.87 1.14
N GLY A 100 5.66 20.94 1.39
CA GLY A 100 7.12 20.86 1.50
C GLY A 100 7.59 20.11 2.76
N VAL A 101 6.88 20.30 3.88
CA VAL A 101 7.22 19.66 5.16
C VAL A 101 6.93 18.16 5.13
N GLU A 102 5.80 17.75 4.55
CA GLU A 102 5.42 16.35 4.44
C GLU A 102 6.38 15.56 3.55
N ARG A 103 6.80 16.14 2.41
CA ARG A 103 7.81 15.54 1.53
C ARG A 103 9.15 15.33 2.23
N ALA A 104 9.61 16.32 2.99
CA ALA A 104 10.85 16.22 3.77
C ALA A 104 10.79 15.11 4.83
N ARG A 105 9.65 14.98 5.54
CA ARG A 105 9.45 13.90 6.52
C ARG A 105 9.47 12.53 5.87
N TYR A 106 8.84 12.39 4.71
CA TYR A 106 8.80 11.13 3.99
C TYR A 106 10.19 10.67 3.55
N LEU A 107 11.00 11.57 2.99
CA LEU A 107 12.38 11.28 2.64
C LEU A 107 13.23 10.90 3.85
N LEU A 108 13.07 11.59 4.98
CA LEU A 108 13.75 11.24 6.23
C LEU A 108 13.36 9.82 6.70
N SER A 109 12.07 9.47 6.65
CA SER A 109 11.60 8.12 7.00
C SER A 109 12.23 7.06 6.11
N GLN A 110 12.31 7.30 4.80
CA GLN A 110 12.96 6.35 3.88
C GLN A 110 14.45 6.18 4.18
N ALA A 111 15.14 7.27 4.53
CA ALA A 111 16.56 7.25 4.89
C ALA A 111 16.79 6.41 6.16
N LEU A 112 15.97 6.61 7.20
CA LEU A 112 15.99 5.82 8.43
C LEU A 112 15.74 4.33 8.16
N ASP A 113 14.77 4.00 7.30
CA ASP A 113 14.51 2.60 6.92
C ASP A 113 15.71 1.95 6.22
N GLN A 114 16.47 2.69 5.39
CA GLN A 114 17.71 2.16 4.78
C GLN A 114 18.81 1.93 5.83
N ASP A 115 18.90 2.84 6.79
CA ASP A 115 19.90 2.86 7.84
C ASP A 115 19.73 1.67 8.80
N GLU A 116 18.49 1.41 9.22
CA GLU A 116 18.13 0.22 10.01
C GLU A 116 18.47 -1.09 9.28
N GLN A 117 18.39 -1.09 7.95
CA GLN A 117 18.72 -2.23 7.11
C GLN A 117 20.22 -2.33 6.78
N LYS A 118 21.06 -1.46 7.37
CA LYS A 118 22.51 -1.40 7.14
C LYS A 118 22.91 -1.08 5.69
N HIS A 119 22.01 -0.51 4.91
CA HIS A 119 22.28 -0.05 3.55
C HIS A 119 22.80 1.39 3.57
N TYR A 120 23.96 1.59 4.19
CA TYR A 120 24.48 2.91 4.55
C TYR A 120 24.71 3.83 3.34
N GLU A 121 25.16 3.32 2.20
CA GLU A 121 25.37 4.12 0.99
C GLU A 121 24.04 4.69 0.44
N ALA A 122 22.98 3.88 0.46
CA ALA A 122 21.65 4.31 0.03
C ALA A 122 21.00 5.25 1.05
N ALA A 123 21.17 4.99 2.34
CA ALA A 123 20.72 5.85 3.44
C ALA A 123 21.35 7.24 3.34
N PHE A 124 22.67 7.30 3.12
CA PHE A 124 23.42 8.53 3.00
C PHE A 124 22.91 9.42 1.86
N LYS A 125 22.66 8.84 0.67
CA LYS A 125 22.09 9.56 -0.47
C LYS A 125 20.72 10.15 -0.14
N LEU A 126 19.85 9.38 0.53
CA LEU A 126 18.52 9.84 0.92
C LEU A 126 18.58 10.94 2.00
N TYR A 127 19.51 10.88 2.96
CA TYR A 127 19.72 11.97 3.91
C TYR A 127 20.17 13.26 3.20
N GLN A 128 21.07 13.17 2.23
CA GLN A 128 21.49 14.33 1.43
C GLN A 128 20.32 14.94 0.64
N GLU A 129 19.51 14.10 0.01
CA GLU A 129 18.30 14.53 -0.70
C GLU A 129 17.31 15.21 0.26
N ALA A 130 17.07 14.65 1.45
CA ALA A 130 16.20 15.23 2.47
C ALA A 130 16.66 16.62 2.92
N ILE A 131 17.97 16.80 3.15
CA ILE A 131 18.57 18.09 3.53
C ILE A 131 18.39 19.13 2.42
N THR A 132 18.71 18.76 1.18
CA THR A 132 18.59 19.68 0.03
C THR A 132 17.15 20.14 -0.17
N LEU A 133 16.18 19.23 0.01
CA LEU A 133 14.76 19.55 -0.06
C LEU A 133 14.34 20.50 1.06
N CYS A 134 14.76 20.26 2.31
CA CYS A 134 14.48 21.16 3.43
C CYS A 134 15.03 22.58 3.20
N LEU A 135 16.25 22.69 2.68
CA LEU A 135 16.88 23.99 2.39
C LEU A 135 16.19 24.75 1.25
N ASN A 136 15.67 24.03 0.25
CA ASN A 136 14.93 24.63 -0.86
C ASN A 136 13.53 25.10 -0.43
N GLU A 137 12.80 24.27 0.32
CA GLU A 137 11.46 24.61 0.84
C GLU A 137 11.49 25.74 1.89
N LYS A 138 12.59 25.85 2.66
CA LYS A 138 12.77 26.96 3.62
C LYS A 138 12.85 28.34 2.94
N LYS A 139 13.27 28.39 1.66
CA LYS A 139 13.34 29.64 0.87
C LYS A 139 11.96 30.10 0.37
N THR A 140 11.01 29.18 0.23
CA THR A 140 9.69 29.43 -0.37
C THR A 140 8.58 29.59 0.67
N ILE A 141 8.73 29.00 1.86
CA ILE A 141 7.72 29.02 2.92
C ILE A 141 7.79 30.31 3.76
N ASN A 142 6.63 30.90 4.07
CA ASN A 142 6.51 32.10 4.92
C ASN A 142 6.07 31.82 6.37
N ASN A 143 5.66 30.58 6.68
CA ASN A 143 5.18 30.21 8.02
C ASN A 143 6.35 29.82 8.95
N ALA A 144 6.49 30.52 10.09
CA ALA A 144 7.55 30.29 11.07
C ALA A 144 7.54 28.86 11.66
N LYS A 145 6.35 28.30 11.95
CA LYS A 145 6.20 26.95 12.52
C LYS A 145 6.65 25.85 11.56
N GLN A 146 6.44 26.06 10.26
CA GLN A 146 6.87 25.11 9.22
C GLN A 146 8.38 25.20 8.97
N LYS A 147 8.97 26.40 9.05
CA LYS A 147 10.44 26.56 9.01
C LYS A 147 11.13 25.82 10.13
N GLU A 148 10.62 25.94 11.36
CA GLU A 148 11.15 25.21 12.53
C GLU A 148 11.07 23.68 12.33
N GLN A 149 9.97 23.18 11.77
CA GLN A 149 9.83 21.74 11.48
C GLN A 149 10.81 21.26 10.41
N LEU A 150 11.03 22.04 9.35
CA LEU A 150 12.02 21.72 8.31
C LEU A 150 13.45 21.79 8.84
N GLU A 151 13.75 22.75 9.71
CA GLU A 151 15.05 22.82 10.40
C GLU A 151 15.28 21.56 11.22
N LYS A 152 14.30 21.14 12.02
CA LYS A 152 14.43 19.91 12.82
C LYS A 152 14.70 18.68 11.95
N ILE A 153 14.00 18.53 10.84
CA ILE A 153 14.20 17.41 9.89
C ILE A 153 15.59 17.49 9.26
N ALA A 154 16.02 18.68 8.83
CA ALA A 154 17.35 18.88 8.24
C ALA A 154 18.48 18.57 9.23
N TYR A 155 18.35 19.00 10.49
CA TYR A 155 19.31 18.69 11.54
C TYR A 155 19.42 17.19 11.80
N GLN A 156 18.29 16.49 11.92
CA GLN A 156 18.27 15.04 12.11
C GLN A 156 18.93 14.29 10.95
N ALA A 157 18.61 14.68 9.71
CA ALA A 157 19.23 14.08 8.52
C ALA A 157 20.73 14.35 8.45
N LEU A 158 21.17 15.56 8.81
CA LEU A 158 22.58 15.97 8.75
C LEU A 158 23.43 15.26 9.80
N GLU A 159 22.97 15.23 11.04
CA GLU A 159 23.66 14.54 12.14
C GLU A 159 23.91 13.07 11.78
N ARG A 160 22.87 12.38 11.29
CA ARG A 160 23.01 10.97 10.93
C ARG A 160 23.87 10.76 9.67
N ALA A 161 23.77 11.63 8.67
CA ALA A 161 24.63 11.56 7.49
C ALA A 161 26.12 11.76 7.85
N GLU A 162 26.44 12.62 8.81
CA GLU A 162 27.81 12.81 9.30
C GLU A 162 28.34 11.58 10.05
N GLU A 163 27.50 10.92 10.86
CA GLU A 163 27.86 9.67 11.53
C GLU A 163 28.18 8.55 10.53
N LEU A 164 27.37 8.41 9.49
CA LEU A 164 27.60 7.43 8.42
C LEU A 164 28.93 7.72 7.69
N LYS A 165 29.23 9.00 7.43
CA LYS A 165 30.50 9.42 6.79
C LYS A 165 31.73 9.17 7.69
N LYS A 166 31.61 9.37 9.01
CA LYS A 166 32.69 9.06 9.98
C LYS A 166 32.96 7.56 10.07
N THR A 167 31.94 6.74 9.85
CA THR A 167 32.06 5.27 9.89
C THR A 167 32.76 4.72 8.64
N GLU A 168 32.59 5.32 7.46
CA GLU A 168 33.33 4.94 6.24
C GLU A 168 34.81 5.37 6.25
N LEU A 169 35.18 6.40 7.03
CA LEU A 169 36.57 6.89 7.13
C LEU A 169 37.49 6.03 8.02
N ASN A 170 36.97 4.96 8.64
CA ASN A 170 37.75 3.95 9.37
C ASN A 170 37.66 2.56 8.70
N PRO A 171 38.36 2.31 7.58
CA PRO A 171 38.36 1.00 6.92
C PRO A 171 39.31 -0.01 7.60
N ALA A 172 39.32 -0.06 8.94
CA ALA A 172 40.22 -0.91 9.71
C ALA A 172 39.47 -1.95 10.55
N SER A 173 38.47 -2.63 9.97
CA SER A 173 37.98 -3.92 10.50
C SER A 173 37.07 -4.65 9.51
N HIS A 174 37.59 -5.05 8.36
CA HIS A 174 37.02 -6.20 7.63
C HIS A 174 38.16 -7.12 7.20
N ILE A 175 38.33 -8.18 7.98
CA ILE A 175 39.16 -9.34 7.66
C ILE A 175 38.68 -9.88 6.31
N ARG A 176 39.52 -9.77 5.28
CA ARG A 176 39.33 -10.46 4.00
C ARG A 176 39.71 -11.93 4.19
N LEU A 177 38.73 -12.81 4.11
CA LEU A 177 38.99 -14.24 3.89
C LEU A 177 39.30 -14.47 2.39
N PRO A 178 40.32 -15.27 2.05
CA PRO A 178 40.65 -15.55 0.65
C PRO A 178 39.63 -16.50 0.03
N SER A 179 39.27 -16.26 -1.23
CA SER A 179 38.47 -17.18 -2.04
C SER A 179 39.29 -18.42 -2.44
N PRO A 180 38.77 -19.65 -2.29
CA PRO A 180 39.46 -20.86 -2.68
C PRO A 180 39.45 -21.09 -4.22
N PRO A 181 40.37 -21.92 -4.74
CA PRO A 181 40.71 -21.98 -6.17
C PRO A 181 39.67 -22.75 -7.01
N ARG A 182 39.63 -22.43 -8.29
CA ARG A 182 38.86 -23.11 -9.34
C ARG A 182 39.66 -24.31 -9.85
N ASP A 183 39.06 -25.49 -9.85
CA ASP A 183 39.51 -26.62 -10.67
C ASP A 183 38.53 -26.82 -11.83
N GLU A 184 39.05 -26.69 -13.04
CA GLU A 184 38.46 -27.25 -14.27
C GLU A 184 38.84 -28.74 -14.35
N VAL A 185 37.96 -29.59 -14.92
CA VAL A 185 38.27 -30.66 -15.90
C VAL A 185 37.18 -31.77 -15.95
N ILE A 186 36.48 -31.78 -17.10
CA ILE A 186 36.11 -32.90 -18.01
C ILE A 186 34.98 -33.91 -17.67
N GLN A 187 33.89 -33.75 -18.45
CA GLN A 187 33.07 -34.66 -19.28
C GLN A 187 33.03 -36.18 -18.99
N GLN A 188 31.82 -36.75 -19.03
CA GLN A 188 31.42 -37.74 -20.06
C GLN A 188 29.89 -38.01 -20.09
N GLU A 189 29.40 -38.28 -21.30
CA GLU A 189 28.02 -38.49 -21.75
C GLU A 189 27.50 -39.91 -21.42
N GLU A 190 26.18 -40.10 -21.25
CA GLU A 190 25.37 -40.93 -22.18
C GLU A 190 23.88 -41.10 -21.76
N GLN A 191 23.03 -41.01 -22.80
CA GLN A 191 21.74 -41.69 -23.01
C GLN A 191 20.40 -41.10 -22.48
N GLN A 192 19.67 -40.48 -23.43
CA GLN A 192 18.20 -40.29 -23.51
C GLN A 192 17.48 -41.63 -23.78
N PRO A 193 16.16 -41.84 -23.47
CA PRO A 193 15.06 -40.97 -23.94
C PRO A 193 13.78 -40.81 -23.07
N LEU A 194 13.13 -39.66 -23.31
CA LEU A 194 11.68 -39.32 -23.35
C LEU A 194 10.78 -39.73 -22.15
N ASP A 195 10.32 -38.75 -21.35
CA ASP A 195 8.94 -38.21 -21.49
C ASP A 195 8.58 -37.13 -20.45
N ILE A 196 7.94 -36.07 -20.96
CA ILE A 196 7.06 -35.07 -20.31
C ILE A 196 7.67 -34.21 -19.19
N ASP A 197 8.23 -33.07 -19.58
CA ASP A 197 8.75 -32.05 -18.65
C ASP A 197 7.75 -30.89 -18.49
N GLU A 198 6.91 -30.98 -17.45
CA GLU A 198 5.96 -29.94 -17.01
C GLU A 198 6.59 -28.92 -16.03
N LYS A 199 7.93 -28.85 -15.95
CA LYS A 199 8.62 -28.01 -14.97
C LYS A 199 9.73 -27.17 -15.60
N ASN A 200 9.34 -26.11 -16.32
CA ASN A 200 10.22 -24.97 -16.53
C ASN A 200 9.42 -23.66 -16.67
N MET A 201 8.92 -23.16 -15.54
CA MET A 201 8.75 -21.71 -15.33
C MET A 201 9.58 -21.28 -14.11
N ASN A 202 10.88 -21.52 -14.18
CA ASN A 202 11.86 -20.76 -13.41
C ASN A 202 12.27 -19.55 -14.26
N ILE A 203 11.39 -18.54 -14.33
CA ILE A 203 11.74 -17.20 -14.83
C ILE A 203 12.42 -16.47 -13.67
N SER A 204 13.61 -16.92 -13.31
CA SER A 204 14.49 -16.20 -12.41
C SER A 204 15.92 -16.61 -12.76
N ASP A 205 16.76 -15.61 -13.06
CA ASP A 205 18.22 -15.68 -13.03
C ASP A 205 19.05 -16.08 -14.26
N LYS A 206 18.57 -15.89 -15.50
CA LYS A 206 19.51 -15.72 -16.62
C LYS A 206 19.08 -14.60 -17.54
N ARG A 207 20.03 -13.72 -17.88
CA ARG A 207 20.03 -12.78 -19.00
C ARG A 207 19.76 -13.54 -20.32
N ALA A 208 18.57 -14.08 -20.50
CA ALA A 208 18.08 -14.45 -21.82
C ALA A 208 17.80 -13.12 -22.51
N LYS A 209 18.77 -12.64 -23.29
CA LYS A 209 18.49 -11.59 -24.26
C LYS A 209 17.33 -12.13 -25.10
N LEU A 210 16.14 -11.55 -24.92
CA LEU A 210 14.98 -11.86 -25.72
C LEU A 210 15.43 -11.89 -27.18
N SER A 211 15.07 -12.97 -27.88
CA SER A 211 15.37 -13.10 -29.30
C SER A 211 14.77 -11.92 -30.06
N PRO A 212 15.30 -11.58 -31.24
CA PRO A 212 14.71 -10.54 -32.09
C PRO A 212 13.23 -10.79 -32.38
N HIS A 213 12.82 -12.07 -32.46
CA HIS A 213 11.44 -12.46 -32.66
C HIS A 213 10.57 -12.19 -31.44
N GLU A 214 11.00 -12.58 -30.24
CA GLU A 214 10.26 -12.26 -28.99
C GLU A 214 10.13 -10.76 -28.79
N LEU A 215 11.20 -10.00 -29.08
CA LEU A 215 11.18 -8.55 -28.99
C LEU A 215 10.19 -7.92 -30.00
N ASP A 216 10.08 -8.48 -31.20
CA ASP A 216 9.10 -8.06 -32.20
C ASP A 216 7.66 -8.37 -31.74
N VAL A 217 7.42 -9.55 -31.17
CA VAL A 217 6.13 -9.91 -30.57
C VAL A 217 5.76 -8.93 -29.46
N LEU A 218 6.69 -8.63 -28.55
CA LEU A 218 6.47 -7.67 -27.46
C LEU A 218 6.19 -6.26 -27.99
N ARG A 219 6.92 -5.79 -29.01
CA ARG A 219 6.69 -4.48 -29.62
C ARG A 219 5.32 -4.38 -30.31
N ARG A 220 4.88 -5.44 -30.97
CA ARG A 220 3.55 -5.48 -31.59
C ARG A 220 2.46 -5.53 -30.54
N GLY A 221 2.63 -6.33 -29.49
CA GLY A 221 1.68 -6.47 -28.38
C GLY A 221 1.63 -5.26 -27.45
N SER A 222 2.72 -4.50 -27.32
CA SER A 222 2.79 -3.34 -26.43
C SER A 222 1.95 -2.16 -26.91
N LYS A 223 1.60 -2.08 -28.19
CA LYS A 223 0.83 -0.94 -28.71
C LYS A 223 -0.67 -1.23 -28.67
N ILE A 224 -1.36 -0.66 -27.69
CA ILE A 224 -2.82 -0.80 -27.52
C ILE A 224 -3.45 0.59 -27.64
N ASN A 225 -4.37 0.75 -28.60
CA ASN A 225 -5.06 2.03 -28.87
C ASN A 225 -4.11 3.22 -29.08
N GLY A 226 -2.97 2.99 -29.72
CA GLY A 226 -1.95 4.02 -29.99
C GLY A 226 -1.11 4.43 -28.77
N ARG A 227 -1.25 3.72 -27.65
CA ARG A 227 -0.43 3.89 -26.43
C ARG A 227 0.52 2.72 -26.28
N ASP A 228 1.72 3.00 -25.79
CA ASP A 228 2.76 1.99 -25.57
C ASP A 228 2.68 1.47 -24.12
N TYR A 229 2.46 0.17 -23.98
CA TYR A 229 2.43 -0.60 -22.73
C TYR A 229 3.58 -1.59 -22.75
N VAL A 230 4.74 -1.15 -22.26
CA VAL A 230 5.93 -2.00 -22.22
C VAL A 230 5.79 -3.07 -21.13
N PRO A 231 6.40 -4.26 -21.32
CA PRO A 231 6.43 -5.29 -20.29
C PRO A 231 7.12 -4.80 -19.02
N PHE A 232 6.70 -5.32 -17.87
CA PHE A 232 7.42 -5.15 -16.61
C PHE A 232 8.66 -6.03 -16.59
N PHE A 233 9.78 -5.45 -16.19
CA PHE A 233 11.07 -6.09 -16.00
C PHE A 233 11.55 -5.92 -14.56
N ASP A 234 12.49 -6.77 -14.12
CA ASP A 234 13.04 -6.71 -12.76
C ASP A 234 13.71 -5.36 -12.43
N ILE A 235 14.12 -4.60 -13.45
CA ILE A 235 14.65 -3.25 -13.25
C ILE A 235 13.58 -2.28 -12.74
N ASP A 236 12.31 -2.50 -13.08
CA ASP A 236 11.18 -1.66 -12.65
C ASP A 236 10.90 -1.86 -11.16
N LEU A 237 11.27 -3.01 -10.58
CA LEU A 237 11.25 -3.22 -9.12
C LEU A 237 12.20 -2.28 -8.36
N ARG A 238 13.18 -1.69 -9.05
CA ARG A 238 14.16 -0.75 -8.49
C ARG A 238 13.86 0.70 -8.86
N GLU A 239 12.74 0.96 -9.52
CA GLU A 239 12.34 2.31 -9.90
C GLU A 239 12.19 3.18 -8.64
N ARG A 240 12.83 4.36 -8.69
CA ARG A 240 12.76 5.34 -7.60
C ARG A 240 11.72 6.39 -7.93
N PHE A 241 10.63 6.34 -7.19
CA PHE A 241 9.51 7.25 -7.37
C PHE A 241 9.66 8.59 -6.60
N ALA A 242 10.88 9.14 -6.59
CA ALA A 242 11.22 10.41 -5.93
C ALA A 242 11.55 11.48 -6.98
N PHE A 243 10.54 11.87 -7.75
CA PHE A 243 10.73 12.84 -8.83
C PHE A 243 10.68 14.28 -8.29
N GLN A 244 11.62 15.12 -8.72
CA GLN A 244 11.64 16.55 -8.37
C GLN A 244 10.41 17.28 -8.91
N THR A 245 9.97 16.89 -10.11
CA THR A 245 8.75 17.38 -10.74
C THR A 245 7.72 16.26 -10.72
N PRO A 246 6.46 16.54 -10.34
CA PRO A 246 5.43 15.51 -10.35
C PRO A 246 5.19 14.96 -11.76
N PHE A 247 4.89 13.67 -11.88
CA PHE A 247 4.66 13.04 -13.19
C PHE A 247 3.42 13.65 -13.85
N VAL A 248 3.47 13.77 -15.18
CA VAL A 248 2.37 14.20 -16.03
C VAL A 248 2.21 13.16 -17.13
N ASP A 249 1.00 12.60 -17.26
CA ASP A 249 0.69 11.64 -18.32
C ASP A 249 0.93 12.29 -19.70
N PRO A 250 1.83 11.74 -20.54
CA PRO A 250 2.07 12.26 -21.89
C PRO A 250 0.82 12.26 -22.78
N HIS A 251 -0.12 11.35 -22.50
CA HIS A 251 -1.40 11.26 -23.22
C HIS A 251 -2.51 12.10 -22.59
N GLY A 252 -2.21 12.79 -21.49
CA GLY A 252 -3.16 13.61 -20.77
C GLY A 252 -4.23 12.81 -20.04
N PRO A 253 -5.20 13.51 -19.43
CA PRO A 253 -6.25 12.89 -18.62
C PRO A 253 -7.13 11.92 -19.42
N LEU A 254 -7.65 10.91 -18.72
CA LEU A 254 -8.58 9.94 -19.31
C LEU A 254 -9.87 10.63 -19.80
N LYS A 255 -10.32 10.24 -20.99
CA LYS A 255 -11.61 10.69 -21.52
C LYS A 255 -12.74 10.04 -20.71
N LEU A 256 -13.56 10.89 -20.09
CA LEU A 256 -14.66 10.46 -19.25
C LEU A 256 -15.94 10.23 -20.07
N ALA A 257 -16.70 9.19 -19.75
CA ALA A 257 -18.04 8.98 -20.26
C ALA A 257 -19.02 10.06 -19.74
N PRO A 258 -20.17 10.31 -20.40
CA PRO A 258 -21.11 11.36 -19.97
C PRO A 258 -21.56 11.23 -18.50
N LYS A 259 -21.81 10.00 -18.03
CA LYS A 259 -22.15 9.72 -16.62
C LYS A 259 -21.00 10.05 -15.65
N GLN A 260 -19.75 9.85 -16.08
CA GLN A 260 -18.60 10.20 -15.25
C GLN A 260 -18.43 11.72 -15.21
N GLN A 261 -18.61 12.41 -16.35
CA GLN A 261 -18.50 13.86 -16.44
C GLN A 261 -19.49 14.58 -15.52
N SER A 262 -20.72 14.09 -15.37
CA SER A 262 -21.72 14.73 -14.50
C SER A 262 -21.34 14.76 -13.01
N HIS A 263 -20.50 13.81 -12.57
CA HIS A 263 -20.01 13.72 -11.18
C HIS A 263 -18.53 14.11 -11.05
N PHE A 264 -17.86 14.38 -12.16
CA PHE A 264 -16.43 14.64 -12.16
C PHE A 264 -16.14 16.08 -11.74
N GLN A 265 -15.35 16.24 -10.69
CA GLN A 265 -14.94 17.55 -10.22
C GLN A 265 -13.65 18.02 -10.90
N ARG A 266 -12.56 17.26 -10.73
CA ARG A 266 -11.25 17.54 -11.32
C ARG A 266 -10.32 16.34 -11.17
N TRP A 267 -9.24 16.32 -11.95
CA TRP A 267 -8.08 15.48 -11.67
C TRP A 267 -7.31 16.10 -10.53
N ALA A 268 -6.99 15.31 -9.51
CA ALA A 268 -6.39 15.78 -8.29
C ALA A 268 -5.41 14.73 -7.77
N ARG A 269 -4.30 15.22 -7.23
CA ARG A 269 -3.27 14.39 -6.60
C ARG A 269 -3.73 13.98 -5.19
N PRO A 270 -3.30 12.83 -4.64
CA PRO A 270 -3.68 12.44 -3.28
C PRO A 270 -3.38 13.52 -2.22
N ASP A 271 -2.21 14.17 -2.32
CA ASP A 271 -1.79 15.27 -1.42
C ASP A 271 -2.62 16.56 -1.57
N GLU A 272 -3.36 16.72 -2.66
CA GLU A 272 -4.27 17.86 -2.85
C GLU A 272 -5.64 17.65 -2.18
N ILE A 273 -5.93 16.41 -1.77
CA ILE A 273 -7.22 16.01 -1.22
C ILE A 273 -7.06 15.62 0.26
N MET A 274 -5.94 15.02 0.65
CA MET A 274 -5.72 14.52 2.01
C MET A 274 -4.25 14.61 2.45
N SER A 275 -4.03 14.95 3.73
CA SER A 275 -2.69 15.11 4.32
C SER A 275 -1.93 13.79 4.51
N GLU A 276 -2.64 12.70 4.78
CA GLU A 276 -2.04 11.38 4.96
C GLU A 276 -2.77 10.37 4.08
N PRO A 277 -2.45 10.32 2.77
CA PRO A 277 -3.12 9.42 1.86
C PRO A 277 -2.86 7.96 2.21
N LYS A 278 -3.94 7.20 2.38
CA LYS A 278 -3.92 5.76 2.64
C LYS A 278 -4.71 5.05 1.56
N MET A 279 -4.06 4.12 0.86
CA MET A 279 -4.66 3.42 -0.28
C MET A 279 -5.82 2.50 0.18
N ILE A 280 -5.60 1.79 1.28
CA ILE A 280 -6.60 0.89 1.89
C ILE A 280 -6.65 1.22 3.38
N MET A 281 -7.78 1.74 3.82
CA MET A 281 -8.00 2.08 5.24
C MET A 281 -8.23 0.83 6.09
N ALA A 282 -9.00 -0.11 5.54
CA ALA A 282 -9.18 -1.45 6.08
C ALA A 282 -9.52 -2.37 4.91
N LEU A 283 -8.91 -3.56 4.91
CA LEU A 283 -9.26 -4.61 3.96
C LEU A 283 -10.72 -4.96 4.20
N SER A 284 -11.59 -4.86 3.20
CA SER A 284 -12.99 -5.25 3.34
C SER A 284 -13.58 -5.57 1.98
N TYR A 285 -14.29 -6.69 1.88
CA TYR A 285 -14.98 -7.05 0.65
C TYR A 285 -16.34 -6.36 0.50
N PHE A 286 -16.87 -5.72 1.55
CA PHE A 286 -18.17 -5.02 1.51
C PHE A 286 -18.14 -3.76 0.66
N SER A 287 -16.96 -3.20 0.46
CA SER A 287 -16.77 -2.04 -0.40
C SER A 287 -16.73 -2.41 -1.89
N ILE A 288 -16.64 -3.70 -2.22
CA ILE A 288 -16.61 -4.17 -3.60
C ILE A 288 -18.04 -4.11 -4.17
N LYS A 289 -18.21 -3.37 -5.26
CA LYS A 289 -19.46 -3.26 -6.01
C LYS A 289 -19.23 -3.77 -7.42
N GLN A 290 -20.25 -4.43 -7.98
CA GLN A 290 -20.23 -4.97 -9.33
C GLN A 290 -21.39 -4.37 -10.13
N ASP A 291 -21.06 -3.73 -11.24
CA ASP A 291 -22.05 -3.17 -12.18
C ASP A 291 -22.22 -4.05 -13.44
N LEU A 292 -21.19 -4.81 -13.82
CA LEU A 292 -21.16 -5.68 -15.00
C LEU A 292 -21.15 -7.15 -14.58
N ILE A 293 -22.17 -7.91 -14.99
CA ILE A 293 -22.36 -9.32 -14.58
C ILE A 293 -21.18 -10.21 -15.01
N SER A 294 -20.50 -9.88 -16.11
CA SER A 294 -19.36 -10.63 -16.66
C SER A 294 -18.18 -10.77 -15.70
N ASP A 295 -18.03 -9.84 -14.75
CA ASP A 295 -16.84 -9.73 -13.93
C ASP A 295 -17.01 -10.45 -12.57
N CYS A 296 -18.04 -11.29 -12.44
CA CYS A 296 -18.44 -11.90 -11.17
C CYS A 296 -17.36 -12.82 -10.59
N SER A 297 -16.65 -13.57 -11.44
CA SER A 297 -15.57 -14.47 -11.03
C SER A 297 -14.37 -13.71 -10.46
N PHE A 298 -14.05 -12.54 -11.03
CA PHE A 298 -12.99 -11.66 -10.55
C PHE A 298 -13.38 -11.00 -9.22
N VAL A 299 -14.59 -10.46 -9.13
CA VAL A 299 -15.10 -9.85 -7.89
C VAL A 299 -15.17 -10.89 -6.76
N ALA A 300 -15.63 -12.11 -7.05
CA ALA A 300 -15.71 -13.20 -6.09
C ALA A 300 -14.31 -13.64 -5.61
N SER A 301 -13.33 -13.78 -6.51
CA SER A 301 -11.98 -14.17 -6.14
C SER A 301 -11.30 -13.12 -5.26
N LEU A 302 -11.53 -11.84 -5.53
CA LEU A 302 -11.05 -10.74 -4.69
C LEU A 302 -11.70 -10.77 -3.30
N ALA A 303 -13.02 -10.96 -3.23
CA ALA A 303 -13.74 -11.04 -1.96
C ALA A 303 -13.26 -12.21 -1.09
N VAL A 304 -13.10 -13.40 -1.70
CA VAL A 304 -12.57 -14.60 -1.02
C VAL A 304 -11.13 -14.35 -0.55
N SER A 305 -10.28 -13.75 -1.38
CA SER A 305 -8.88 -13.48 -1.04
C SER A 305 -8.77 -12.46 0.11
N VAL A 306 -9.57 -11.40 0.10
CA VAL A 306 -9.65 -10.43 1.21
C VAL A 306 -10.07 -11.12 2.51
N GLN A 307 -11.08 -11.99 2.45
CA GLN A 307 -11.55 -12.70 3.64
C GLN A 307 -10.52 -13.73 4.14
N TYR A 308 -9.83 -14.42 3.24
CA TYR A 308 -8.74 -15.32 3.57
C TYR A 308 -7.60 -14.58 4.26
N GLU A 309 -7.19 -13.45 3.70
CA GLU A 309 -6.13 -12.60 4.25
C GLU A 309 -6.49 -12.11 5.65
N LYS A 310 -7.73 -11.64 5.87
CA LYS A 310 -8.24 -11.28 7.21
C LYS A 310 -8.16 -12.46 8.19
N LYS A 311 -8.64 -13.63 7.78
CA LYS A 311 -8.79 -14.81 8.66
C LYS A 311 -7.45 -15.45 9.03
N PHE A 312 -6.50 -15.49 8.11
CA PHE A 312 -5.23 -16.20 8.28
C PHE A 312 -4.03 -15.27 8.44
N ASN A 313 -4.23 -13.95 8.35
CA ASN A 313 -3.16 -12.94 8.38
C ASN A 313 -2.06 -13.23 7.35
N LYS A 314 -2.47 -13.73 6.17
CA LYS A 314 -1.59 -14.04 5.03
C LYS A 314 -1.84 -13.05 3.91
N ARG A 315 -0.83 -12.24 3.60
CA ARG A 315 -0.88 -11.23 2.53
C ARG A 315 -0.99 -11.93 1.17
N ILE A 316 -2.15 -11.83 0.53
CA ILE A 316 -2.39 -12.32 -0.84
C ILE A 316 -2.71 -11.13 -1.72
N ILE A 317 -3.63 -10.27 -1.29
CA ILE A 317 -4.05 -9.09 -2.03
C ILE A 317 -3.09 -7.93 -1.73
N THR A 318 -2.76 -7.67 -0.47
CA THR A 318 -1.91 -6.50 -0.16
C THR A 318 -0.48 -6.64 -0.67
N SER A 319 -0.02 -7.87 -0.88
CA SER A 319 1.34 -8.17 -1.39
C SER A 319 1.47 -8.01 -2.89
N ILE A 320 0.38 -7.85 -3.63
CA ILE A 320 0.39 -7.66 -5.09
C ILE A 320 0.01 -6.23 -5.51
N ILE A 321 -0.27 -5.37 -4.53
CA ILE A 321 -0.55 -3.95 -4.78
C ILE A 321 0.74 -3.18 -4.65
N TYR A 322 1.12 -2.49 -5.71
CA TYR A 322 2.31 -1.63 -5.79
C TYR A 322 1.88 -0.17 -5.92
N PRO A 323 2.71 0.78 -5.47
CA PRO A 323 4.08 0.63 -4.95
C PRO A 323 4.13 0.10 -3.52
N GLN A 324 5.22 -0.59 -3.14
CA GLN A 324 5.42 -1.14 -1.80
C GLN A 324 6.67 -0.54 -1.14
N ASN A 325 6.62 -0.39 0.18
CA ASN A 325 7.82 -0.17 0.97
C ASN A 325 8.65 -1.46 1.03
N LYS A 326 9.86 -1.37 1.59
CA LYS A 326 10.76 -2.52 1.69
C LYS A 326 10.27 -3.67 2.57
N GLN A 327 9.28 -3.42 3.42
CA GLN A 327 8.62 -4.43 4.24
C GLN A 327 7.48 -5.15 3.48
N GLY A 328 7.25 -4.77 2.21
CA GLY A 328 6.19 -5.30 1.36
C GLY A 328 4.79 -4.76 1.69
N TYR A 329 4.71 -3.62 2.39
CA TYR A 329 3.45 -2.91 2.61
C TYR A 329 3.24 -1.90 1.49
N PHE A 330 2.06 -1.92 0.86
CA PHE A 330 1.69 -0.93 -0.14
C PHE A 330 1.72 0.48 0.47
N ILE A 331 2.13 1.46 -0.33
CA ILE A 331 2.24 2.86 0.05
C ILE A 331 1.52 3.72 -0.98
N VAL A 332 1.05 4.90 -0.57
CA VAL A 332 0.58 5.90 -1.53
C VAL A 332 1.75 6.79 -1.89
N LEU A 333 2.07 6.86 -3.17
CA LEU A 333 3.08 7.77 -3.66
C LEU A 333 2.41 9.01 -4.26
N ASN A 334 2.94 10.18 -3.91
CA ASN A 334 2.50 11.47 -4.47
C ASN A 334 3.12 11.70 -5.86
N ILE A 335 3.02 10.72 -6.76
CA ILE A 335 3.63 10.79 -8.10
C ILE A 335 2.68 11.45 -9.11
N PHE A 336 1.36 11.35 -8.93
CA PHE A 336 0.34 11.76 -9.90
C PHE A 336 -0.46 12.95 -9.48
#